data_AF-A0A422PKH9-F1
#
_entry.id   AF-A0A422PKH9-F1
#
_cell.length_a   1.000
_cell.length_b   1.000
_cell.length_c   1.000
_cell.angle_alpha   90.00
_cell.angle_beta   90.00
_cell.angle_gamma   90.00
#
_symmetry.space_group_name_H-M   'P 1'
#
loop_
_entity.id
_entity.type
_entity.pdbx_description
1 polymer ?
#
loop_
_entity_poly.entity_id
_entity_poly.type
_entity_poly.pdbx_seq_one_letter_code
_entity_poly.pdbx_strand_id
1 'polypeptide(L)'
;MGHEDGTNWLLLLLERLRRAAAQLKVRPASDQDQAEYAAAVQLLELRVLALGGDEWRALAASGAVAAVVGFAVESVLEDPLSGFAVEAWAGALDALLARAKPAVGAAQHVPRLWDAAKQLARDRGGSNATLQAALTLLRVVLKRCPANVDCVPRQNLPHPVKTAAVAPRLAALELLPYLILQSHKYNEQQQQQQQQQYPQEERTGSPTPSSLLLPPPRPLLAAAWLDYLRKAVACPLPLVREKGVESLCVLLKGCVVPDTAQSTAMLDMMMRLAEGVGISCRLENDVGTAIGCLLAATQHGSDWTHFAAATDAEAADIIRHLFNPSAINHATQRVLSVAIGELLLQTVSLDSMERAVGCFLSCCSRSRTMTAGTCRPLLLGRCCFGRHA
;
A
#
# COMPACT_ATOMS: atom_id res chain seq x y z
N MET A 1 36.89 38.30 0.49
CA MET A 1 35.94 37.50 -0.30
C MET A 1 34.86 37.05 0.65
N GLY A 2 33.84 37.89 0.84
CA GLY A 2 32.77 37.67 1.80
C GLY A 2 31.65 36.88 1.16
N HIS A 3 31.13 35.89 1.88
CA HIS A 3 29.91 35.15 1.60
C HIS A 3 28.80 36.10 1.12
N GLU A 4 28.46 36.07 -0.17
CA GLU A 4 27.16 36.55 -0.62
C GLU A 4 26.11 35.53 -0.15
N ASP A 5 25.09 36.06 0.52
CA ASP A 5 23.89 35.38 0.97
C ASP A 5 23.34 34.46 -0.13
N GLY A 6 23.60 33.16 0.01
CA GLY A 6 23.03 32.12 -0.83
C GLY A 6 21.51 32.16 -0.69
N THR A 7 20.86 32.91 -1.57
CA THR A 7 19.44 33.15 -1.51
C THR A 7 18.72 31.81 -1.54
N ASN A 8 17.87 31.56 -0.55
CA ASN A 8 17.15 30.29 -0.43
C ASN A 8 16.18 30.15 -1.62
N TRP A 9 16.67 29.55 -2.70
CA TRP A 9 15.96 29.47 -3.97
C TRP A 9 14.60 28.77 -3.82
N LEU A 10 14.45 27.92 -2.80
CA LEU A 10 13.21 27.24 -2.47
C LEU A 10 12.14 28.23 -1.99
N LEU A 11 12.52 29.22 -1.16
CA LEU A 11 11.61 30.29 -0.72
C LEU A 11 11.27 31.26 -1.86
N LEU A 12 12.23 31.58 -2.73
CA LEU A 12 11.96 32.38 -3.94
C LEU A 12 10.98 31.68 -4.88
N LEU A 13 11.16 30.36 -5.08
CA LEU A 13 10.24 29.55 -5.87
C LEU A 13 8.86 29.49 -5.22
N LEU A 14 8.81 29.34 -3.90
CA LEU A 14 7.57 29.34 -3.13
C LEU A 14 6.79 30.66 -3.30
N GLU A 15 7.46 31.82 -3.28
CA GLU A 15 6.80 33.09 -3.56
C GLU A 15 6.24 33.18 -4.98
N ARG A 16 6.94 32.63 -5.97
CA ARG A 16 6.44 32.56 -7.35
C ARG A 16 5.21 31.67 -7.45
N LEU A 17 5.24 30.51 -6.80
CA LEU A 17 4.10 29.60 -6.75
C LEU A 17 2.90 30.22 -6.03
N ARG A 18 3.11 30.96 -4.94
CA ARG A 18 2.06 31.73 -4.24
C ARG A 18 1.41 32.77 -5.15
N ARG A 19 2.23 33.52 -5.91
CA ARG A 19 1.72 34.51 -6.87
C ARG A 19 0.91 33.85 -7.98
N ALA A 20 1.39 32.72 -8.52
CA ALA A 20 0.65 31.94 -9.51
C ALA A 20 -0.67 31.40 -8.94
N ALA A 21 -0.65 30.81 -7.74
CA ALA A 21 -1.86 30.32 -7.06
C ALA A 21 -2.89 31.44 -6.81
N ALA A 22 -2.44 32.64 -6.40
CA ALA A 22 -3.33 33.79 -6.23
C ALA A 22 -4.00 34.20 -7.56
N GLN A 23 -3.27 34.11 -8.69
CA GLN A 23 -3.84 34.38 -10.01
C GLN A 23 -4.87 33.32 -10.43
N LEU A 24 -4.64 32.04 -10.09
CA LEU A 24 -5.59 30.95 -10.32
C LEU A 24 -6.92 31.13 -9.56
N LYS A 25 -6.93 31.84 -8.42
CA LYS A 25 -8.17 32.15 -7.68
C LYS A 25 -9.00 33.27 -8.31
N VAL A 26 -8.35 34.25 -8.94
CA VAL A 26 -9.00 35.49 -9.40
C VAL A 26 -9.64 35.34 -10.78
N ARG A 27 -9.14 34.41 -11.61
CA ARG A 27 -9.70 34.09 -12.93
C ARG A 27 -10.05 32.61 -12.97
N PRO A 28 -11.12 32.19 -13.68
CA PRO A 28 -11.26 30.79 -14.05
C PRO A 28 -10.03 30.43 -14.88
N ALA A 29 -9.08 29.73 -14.24
CA ALA A 29 -7.79 29.45 -14.83
C ALA A 29 -7.98 28.70 -16.14
N SER A 30 -7.31 29.14 -17.19
CA SER A 30 -7.24 28.34 -18.41
C SER A 30 -6.49 27.05 -18.10
N ASP A 31 -6.77 25.97 -18.84
CA ASP A 31 -6.03 24.71 -18.70
C ASP A 31 -4.51 24.93 -18.87
N GLN A 32 -4.12 25.95 -19.64
CA GLN A 32 -2.74 26.38 -19.84
C GLN A 32 -2.11 26.93 -18.55
N ASP A 33 -2.80 27.79 -17.81
CA ASP A 33 -2.27 28.35 -16.55
C ASP A 33 -2.07 27.26 -15.48
N GLN A 34 -2.96 26.27 -15.45
CA GLN A 34 -2.86 25.09 -14.57
C GLN A 34 -1.71 24.17 -14.98
N ALA A 35 -1.46 24.01 -16.28
CA ALA A 35 -0.34 23.24 -16.81
C ALA A 35 1.00 23.91 -16.50
N GLU A 36 1.09 25.24 -16.63
CA GLU A 36 2.28 26.01 -16.27
C GLU A 36 2.57 25.95 -14.77
N TYR A 37 1.51 26.06 -13.94
CA TYR A 37 1.63 25.85 -12.50
C TYR A 37 2.15 24.44 -12.18
N ALA A 38 1.57 23.39 -12.79
CA ALA A 38 2.02 22.02 -12.60
C ALA A 38 3.48 21.82 -13.04
N ALA A 39 3.89 22.39 -14.16
CA ALA A 39 5.28 22.33 -14.64
C ALA A 39 6.25 23.04 -13.67
N ALA A 40 5.85 24.18 -13.08
CA ALA A 40 6.65 24.87 -12.07
C ALA A 40 6.84 24.02 -10.79
N VAL A 41 5.81 23.27 -10.39
CA VAL A 41 5.90 22.32 -9.27
C VAL A 41 6.74 21.09 -9.65
N GLN A 42 6.68 20.59 -10.88
CA GLN A 42 7.57 19.50 -11.32
C GLN A 42 9.04 19.90 -11.35
N LEU A 43 9.35 21.16 -11.68
CA LEU A 43 10.72 21.69 -11.59
C LEU A 43 11.26 21.64 -10.15
N LEU A 44 10.39 21.81 -9.16
CA LEU A 44 10.78 21.64 -7.76
C LEU A 44 11.22 20.19 -7.49
N GLU A 45 10.44 19.19 -7.91
CA GLU A 45 10.80 17.77 -7.77
C GLU A 45 12.17 17.47 -8.39
N LEU A 46 12.38 17.86 -9.65
CA LEU A 46 13.62 17.61 -10.38
C LEU A 46 14.83 18.25 -9.68
N ARG A 47 14.69 19.48 -9.19
CA ARG A 47 15.77 20.16 -8.45
C ARG A 47 16.06 19.48 -7.12
N VAL A 48 15.02 19.04 -6.40
CA VAL A 48 15.18 18.32 -5.14
C VAL A 48 15.92 17.00 -5.34
N LEU A 49 15.68 16.31 -6.45
CA LEU A 49 16.41 15.08 -6.78
C LEU A 49 17.86 15.34 -7.18
N ALA A 50 18.15 16.46 -7.86
CA ALA A 50 19.49 16.82 -8.32
C ALA A 50 20.40 17.48 -7.26
N LEU A 51 19.84 17.95 -6.14
CA LEU A 51 20.55 18.69 -5.09
C LEU A 51 21.67 17.88 -4.41
N GLY A 52 22.83 18.52 -4.20
CA GLY A 52 23.93 17.96 -3.41
C GLY A 52 23.59 17.76 -1.93
N GLY A 53 24.38 16.96 -1.22
CA GLY A 53 24.15 16.63 0.20
C GLY A 53 24.30 17.83 1.16
N ASP A 54 25.29 18.69 0.93
CA ASP A 54 25.54 19.88 1.76
C ASP A 54 24.47 20.95 1.53
N GLU A 55 24.12 21.20 0.27
CA GLU A 55 23.03 22.13 -0.10
C GLU A 55 21.68 21.69 0.48
N TRP A 56 21.39 20.38 0.44
CA TRP A 56 20.19 19.83 1.06
C TRP A 56 20.15 20.08 2.58
N ARG A 57 21.28 19.87 3.28
CA ARG A 57 21.36 20.10 4.73
C ARG A 57 21.11 21.56 5.08
N ALA A 58 21.68 22.50 4.31
CA ALA A 58 21.44 23.93 4.49
C ALA A 58 19.95 24.29 4.26
N LEU A 59 19.33 23.75 3.21
CA LEU A 59 17.91 23.97 2.92
C LEU A 59 16.98 23.38 3.99
N ALA A 60 17.25 22.15 4.46
CA ALA A 60 16.46 21.52 5.51
C ALA A 60 16.54 22.31 6.83
N ALA A 61 17.73 22.82 7.19
CA ALA A 61 17.93 23.62 8.41
C ALA A 61 17.27 25.00 8.34
N SER A 62 17.09 25.55 7.13
CA SER A 62 16.49 26.89 6.93
C SER A 62 14.98 26.98 7.18
N GLY A 63 14.29 25.85 7.38
CA GLY A 63 12.82 25.81 7.48
C GLY A 63 12.09 25.92 6.15
N ALA A 64 12.78 26.13 5.03
CA ALA A 64 12.15 26.29 3.72
C ALA A 64 11.40 25.04 3.25
N VAL A 65 11.90 23.85 3.57
CA VAL A 65 11.22 22.58 3.25
C VAL A 65 9.87 22.52 3.96
N ALA A 66 9.80 22.88 5.24
CA ALA A 66 8.55 22.93 5.99
C ALA A 66 7.58 23.97 5.42
N ALA A 67 8.08 25.14 4.99
CA ALA A 67 7.26 26.17 4.36
C ALA A 67 6.65 25.72 3.03
N VAL A 68 7.41 24.99 2.19
CA VAL A 68 6.90 24.41 0.94
C VAL A 68 5.88 23.32 1.21
N VAL A 69 6.12 22.44 2.18
CA VAL A 69 5.16 21.41 2.58
C VAL A 69 3.85 22.03 3.06
N GLY A 70 3.92 23.05 3.92
CA GLY A 70 2.75 23.76 4.41
C GLY A 70 1.96 24.41 3.27
N PHE A 71 2.65 25.07 2.34
CA PHE A 71 2.01 25.69 1.18
C PHE A 71 1.37 24.67 0.23
N ALA A 72 2.00 23.52 -0.01
CA ALA A 72 1.41 22.47 -0.84
C ALA A 72 0.07 21.97 -0.27
N VAL A 73 0.02 21.80 1.06
CA VAL A 73 -1.21 21.42 1.79
C VAL A 73 -2.28 22.51 1.66
N GLU A 74 -1.91 23.78 1.84
CA GLU A 74 -2.84 24.90 1.66
C GLU A 74 -3.38 24.97 0.23
N SER A 75 -2.50 24.90 -0.77
CA SER A 75 -2.89 24.97 -2.17
C SER A 75 -3.84 23.84 -2.57
N VAL A 76 -3.59 22.61 -2.12
CA VAL A 76 -4.47 21.48 -2.44
C VAL A 76 -5.85 21.58 -1.77
N LEU A 77 -5.92 22.19 -0.59
CA LEU A 77 -7.17 22.31 0.16
C LEU A 77 -7.99 23.54 -0.24
N GLU A 78 -7.35 24.62 -0.66
CA GLU A 78 -7.98 25.93 -0.86
C GLU A 78 -8.04 26.38 -2.32
N ASP A 79 -7.21 25.82 -3.20
CA ASP A 79 -7.13 26.23 -4.60
C ASP A 79 -7.88 25.22 -5.50
N PRO A 80 -8.54 25.67 -6.57
CA PRO A 80 -9.19 24.79 -7.55
C PRO A 80 -8.14 24.17 -8.48
N LEU A 81 -7.29 23.30 -7.95
CA LEU A 81 -6.21 22.67 -8.72
C LEU A 81 -6.75 21.59 -9.66
N SER A 82 -6.15 21.52 -10.84
CA SER A 82 -6.33 20.41 -11.78
C SER A 82 -5.66 19.13 -11.24
N GLY A 83 -6.07 17.97 -11.74
CA GLY A 83 -5.44 16.69 -11.38
C GLY A 83 -3.94 16.66 -11.66
N PHE A 84 -3.47 17.30 -12.73
CA PHE A 84 -2.04 17.38 -13.08
C PHE A 84 -1.24 18.20 -12.06
N ALA A 85 -1.81 19.31 -11.57
CA ALA A 85 -1.18 20.12 -10.53
C ALA A 85 -1.10 19.36 -9.19
N VAL A 86 -2.12 18.56 -8.87
CA VAL A 86 -2.14 17.70 -7.68
C VAL A 86 -1.08 16.61 -7.76
N GLU A 87 -0.95 15.93 -8.91
CA GLU A 87 0.09 14.91 -9.11
C GLU A 87 1.50 15.51 -9.09
N ALA A 88 1.69 16.71 -9.66
CA ALA A 88 2.95 17.43 -9.56
C ALA A 88 3.32 17.73 -8.10
N TRP A 89 2.36 18.18 -7.28
CA TRP A 89 2.57 18.37 -5.85
C TRP A 89 2.87 17.06 -5.13
N ALA A 90 2.19 15.97 -5.48
CA ALA A 90 2.45 14.66 -4.90
C ALA A 90 3.89 14.19 -5.15
N GLY A 91 4.40 14.35 -6.38
CA GLY A 91 5.78 14.03 -6.75
C GLY A 91 6.81 14.90 -6.01
N ALA A 92 6.62 16.22 -6.04
CA ALA A 92 7.50 17.16 -5.36
C ALA A 92 7.55 16.91 -3.83
N LEU A 93 6.41 16.65 -3.19
CA LEU A 93 6.35 16.32 -1.77
C LEU A 93 7.01 14.97 -1.46
N ASP A 94 6.81 13.95 -2.29
CA ASP A 94 7.46 12.65 -2.08
C ASP A 94 8.99 12.79 -2.13
N ALA A 95 9.52 13.56 -3.09
CA ALA A 95 10.95 13.83 -3.21
C ALA A 95 11.50 14.63 -2.01
N LEU A 96 10.81 15.70 -1.60
CA LEU A 96 11.20 16.51 -0.44
C LEU A 96 11.23 15.69 0.84
N LEU A 97 10.14 14.95 1.12
CA LEU A 97 10.00 14.18 2.34
C LEU A 97 10.90 12.94 2.36
N ALA A 98 11.21 12.35 1.21
CA ALA A 98 12.19 11.26 1.11
C ALA A 98 13.57 11.66 1.64
N ARG A 99 14.00 12.90 1.37
CA ARG A 99 15.31 13.41 1.78
C ARG A 99 15.30 14.03 3.19
N ALA A 100 14.13 14.44 3.68
CA ALA A 100 13.98 15.17 4.94
C ALA A 100 14.36 14.37 6.18
N LYS A 101 14.19 13.04 6.18
CA LYS A 101 14.10 12.23 7.43
C LYS A 101 13.05 12.89 8.39
N PRO A 102 12.71 12.39 9.59
CA PRO A 102 11.55 12.94 10.32
C PRO A 102 11.70 14.39 10.83
N ALA A 103 12.78 15.10 10.46
CA ALA A 103 13.11 16.46 10.91
C ALA A 103 12.13 17.56 10.45
N VAL A 104 11.39 17.36 9.35
CA VAL A 104 10.56 18.43 8.76
C VAL A 104 9.18 18.58 9.41
N GLY A 105 8.84 17.77 10.42
CA GLY A 105 7.58 17.93 11.17
C GLY A 105 6.31 17.73 10.33
N ALA A 106 6.41 17.15 9.13
CA ALA A 106 5.29 17.01 8.19
C ALA A 106 4.10 16.20 8.75
N ALA A 107 4.35 15.38 9.78
CA ALA A 107 3.31 14.70 10.55
C ALA A 107 2.25 15.68 11.13
N GLN A 108 2.59 16.93 11.39
CA GLN A 108 1.64 17.95 11.87
C GLN A 108 0.52 18.26 10.86
N HIS A 109 0.74 17.98 9.57
CA HIS A 109 -0.25 18.21 8.52
C HIS A 109 -1.21 17.04 8.34
N VAL A 110 -0.91 15.86 8.92
CA VAL A 110 -1.75 14.66 8.82
C VAL A 110 -3.16 14.90 9.37
N PRO A 111 -3.36 15.46 10.59
CA PRO A 111 -4.70 15.74 11.10
C PRO A 111 -5.48 16.71 10.21
N ARG A 112 -4.86 17.79 9.75
CA ARG A 112 -5.50 18.80 8.88
C ARG A 112 -5.97 18.19 7.55
N LEU A 113 -5.12 17.42 6.88
CA LEU A 113 -5.47 16.71 5.63
C LEU A 113 -6.57 15.67 5.86
N TRP A 114 -6.49 14.93 6.97
CA TRP A 114 -7.49 13.93 7.32
C TRP A 114 -8.85 14.53 7.63
N ASP A 115 -8.90 15.61 8.41
CA ASP A 115 -10.14 16.30 8.76
C ASP A 115 -10.80 16.92 7.52
N ALA A 116 -10.02 17.54 6.63
CA ALA A 116 -10.53 18.05 5.37
C ALA A 116 -11.10 16.91 4.50
N ALA A 117 -10.37 15.79 4.35
CA ALA A 117 -10.84 14.64 3.59
C ALA A 117 -12.15 14.06 4.16
N LYS A 118 -12.27 13.94 5.50
CA LYS A 118 -13.50 13.48 6.16
C LYS A 118 -14.69 14.41 5.88
N GLN A 119 -14.49 15.72 5.97
CA GLN A 119 -15.53 16.70 5.70
C GLN A 119 -15.99 16.61 4.24
N LEU A 120 -15.05 16.62 3.30
CA LEU A 120 -15.31 16.53 1.86
C LEU A 120 -15.95 15.20 1.44
N ALA A 121 -15.62 14.09 2.10
CA ALA A 121 -16.23 12.79 1.82
C ALA A 121 -17.68 12.69 2.30
N ARG A 122 -18.07 13.47 3.32
CA ARG A 122 -19.45 13.53 3.83
C ARG A 122 -20.34 14.48 3.04
N ASP A 123 -19.75 15.55 2.51
CA ASP A 123 -20.46 16.51 1.67
C ASP A 123 -20.73 15.95 0.28
N ARG A 124 -22.00 15.64 -0.01
CA ARG A 124 -22.41 15.08 -1.31
C ARG A 124 -22.28 16.09 -2.47
N GLY A 125 -22.18 17.38 -2.17
CA GLY A 125 -21.93 18.45 -3.15
C GLY A 125 -20.46 18.88 -3.20
N GLY A 126 -19.59 18.28 -2.38
CA GLY A 126 -18.19 18.67 -2.26
C GLY A 126 -17.38 18.44 -3.52
N SER A 127 -16.29 19.19 -3.67
CA SER A 127 -15.35 19.04 -4.79
C SER A 127 -14.65 17.68 -4.73
N ASN A 128 -15.01 16.78 -5.64
CA ASN A 128 -14.36 15.49 -5.80
C ASN A 128 -12.86 15.62 -6.12
N ALA A 129 -12.46 16.69 -6.82
CA ALA A 129 -11.06 16.98 -7.12
C ALA A 129 -10.28 17.32 -5.85
N THR A 130 -10.84 18.17 -4.98
CA THR A 130 -10.22 18.54 -3.70
C THR A 130 -10.16 17.34 -2.75
N LEU A 131 -11.21 16.50 -2.72
CA LEU A 131 -11.21 15.26 -1.95
C LEU A 131 -10.11 14.29 -2.42
N GLN A 132 -10.01 14.05 -3.73
CA GLN A 132 -8.94 13.24 -4.31
C GLN A 132 -7.58 13.80 -3.90
N ALA A 133 -7.38 15.10 -4.06
CA ALA A 133 -6.11 15.75 -3.80
C ALA A 133 -5.69 15.66 -2.32
N ALA A 134 -6.63 15.89 -1.40
CA ALA A 134 -6.39 15.73 0.04
C ALA A 134 -5.96 14.29 0.38
N LEU A 135 -6.64 13.28 -0.18
CA LEU A 135 -6.29 11.86 0.02
C LEU A 135 -4.93 11.50 -0.58
N THR A 136 -4.61 12.03 -1.77
CA THR A 136 -3.31 11.83 -2.43
C THR A 136 -2.16 12.43 -1.62
N LEU A 137 -2.29 13.66 -1.14
CA LEU A 137 -1.26 14.29 -0.32
C LEU A 137 -1.11 13.59 1.03
N LEU A 138 -2.22 13.21 1.66
CA LEU A 138 -2.19 12.44 2.91
C LEU A 138 -1.43 11.13 2.74
N ARG A 139 -1.62 10.43 1.61
CA ARG A 139 -0.87 9.22 1.27
C ARG A 139 0.63 9.49 1.18
N VAL A 140 1.04 10.55 0.48
CA VAL A 140 2.45 10.92 0.34
C VAL A 140 3.08 11.23 1.69
N VAL A 141 2.38 11.99 2.54
CA VAL A 141 2.87 12.32 3.89
C VAL A 141 3.00 11.07 4.75
N LEU A 142 1.96 10.22 4.82
CA LEU A 142 1.99 8.99 5.62
C LEU A 142 3.01 7.95 5.11
N LYS A 143 3.30 7.92 3.80
CA LYS A 143 4.36 7.08 3.23
C LYS A 143 5.73 7.41 3.82
N ARG A 144 5.99 8.69 4.12
CA ARG A 144 7.31 9.18 4.55
C ARG A 144 7.39 9.47 6.05
N CYS A 145 6.25 9.78 6.68
CA CYS A 145 6.15 10.17 8.09
C CYS A 145 5.10 9.29 8.77
N PRO A 146 5.49 8.29 9.59
CA PRO A 146 4.55 7.49 10.34
C PRO A 146 3.77 8.38 11.32
N ALA A 147 2.44 8.32 11.24
CA ALA A 147 1.53 8.98 12.16
C ALA A 147 0.33 8.08 12.39
N ASN A 148 -0.19 8.08 13.61
CA ASN A 148 -1.44 7.39 13.92
C ASN A 148 -2.63 8.23 13.44
N VAL A 149 -3.51 7.62 12.66
CA VAL A 149 -4.74 8.25 12.19
C VAL A 149 -5.90 7.40 12.66
N ASP A 150 -6.68 7.91 13.60
CA ASP A 150 -7.91 7.26 14.00
C ASP A 150 -8.92 7.31 12.84
N CYS A 151 -9.17 6.15 12.24
CA CYS A 151 -9.97 6.01 11.05
C CYS A 151 -10.89 4.79 11.12
N VAL A 152 -12.19 5.06 11.02
CA VAL A 152 -13.21 4.07 10.70
C VAL A 152 -13.55 4.19 9.20
N PRO A 153 -13.21 3.20 8.35
CA PRO A 153 -13.22 3.34 6.88
C PRO A 153 -14.60 3.71 6.34
N ARG A 154 -15.62 3.03 6.85
CA ARG A 154 -17.02 3.16 6.42
C ARG A 154 -17.60 4.57 6.61
N GLN A 155 -17.03 5.36 7.52
CA GLN A 155 -17.55 6.68 7.89
C GLN A 155 -16.69 7.84 7.36
N ASN A 156 -15.44 7.55 7.00
CA ASN A 156 -14.42 8.57 6.79
C ASN A 156 -13.74 8.50 5.42
N LEU A 157 -13.89 7.39 4.67
CA LEU A 157 -13.36 7.23 3.32
C LEU A 157 -14.49 7.16 2.28
N PRO A 158 -14.22 7.60 1.03
CA PRO A 158 -15.13 7.39 -0.09
C PRO A 158 -15.52 5.92 -0.24
N HIS A 159 -16.80 5.61 -0.34
CA HIS A 159 -17.26 4.23 -0.42
C HIS A 159 -16.85 3.60 -1.78
N PRO A 160 -16.21 2.41 -1.81
CA PRO A 160 -15.67 1.82 -3.05
C PRO A 160 -16.70 1.62 -4.17
N VAL A 161 -17.94 1.32 -3.78
CA VAL A 161 -19.06 1.13 -4.72
C VAL A 161 -19.95 2.38 -4.85
N LYS A 162 -20.32 3.04 -3.74
CA LYS A 162 -21.39 4.05 -3.71
C LYS A 162 -20.97 5.48 -4.05
N THR A 163 -19.72 5.88 -3.83
CA THR A 163 -19.31 7.28 -4.10
C THR A 163 -19.33 7.51 -5.61
N ALA A 164 -20.09 8.44 -6.20
CA ALA A 164 -20.20 8.55 -7.65
C ALA A 164 -18.84 8.68 -8.40
N ALA A 165 -17.98 9.60 -7.98
CA ALA A 165 -16.69 9.86 -8.62
C ALA A 165 -15.69 8.72 -8.41
N VAL A 166 -14.95 8.34 -9.46
CA VAL A 166 -13.97 7.25 -9.42
C VAL A 166 -12.67 7.69 -8.75
N ALA A 167 -12.17 8.89 -9.06
CA ALA A 167 -10.85 9.33 -8.62
C ALA A 167 -10.68 9.39 -7.09
N PRO A 168 -11.66 9.87 -6.30
CA PRO A 168 -11.60 9.78 -4.84
C PRO A 168 -11.57 8.33 -4.32
N ARG A 169 -12.28 7.39 -4.97
CA ARG A 169 -12.23 5.97 -4.57
C ARG A 169 -10.83 5.40 -4.75
N LEU A 170 -10.18 5.71 -5.86
CA LEU A 170 -8.83 5.24 -6.15
C LEU A 170 -7.82 5.83 -5.16
N ALA A 171 -7.86 7.15 -4.93
CA ALA A 171 -7.01 7.81 -3.95
C ALA A 171 -7.19 7.24 -2.54
N ALA A 172 -8.43 6.92 -2.13
CA ALA A 172 -8.72 6.27 -0.86
C ALA A 172 -8.13 4.86 -0.75
N LEU A 173 -8.19 4.07 -1.84
CA LEU A 173 -7.58 2.73 -1.89
C LEU A 173 -6.05 2.82 -1.84
N GLU A 174 -5.44 3.75 -2.55
CA GLU A 174 -3.98 3.97 -2.51
C GLU A 174 -3.48 4.45 -1.14
N LEU A 175 -4.32 5.19 -0.41
CA LEU A 175 -4.05 5.65 0.94
C LEU A 175 -4.15 4.52 1.99
N LEU A 176 -5.05 3.56 1.76
CA LEU A 176 -5.45 2.55 2.74
C LEU A 176 -4.27 1.75 3.33
N PRO A 177 -3.29 1.25 2.55
CA PRO A 177 -2.15 0.56 3.13
C PRO A 177 -1.36 1.39 4.13
N TYR A 178 -1.25 2.70 3.91
CA TYR A 178 -0.51 3.60 4.79
C TYR A 178 -1.28 3.91 6.07
N LEU A 179 -2.60 4.07 6.00
CA LEU A 179 -3.43 4.24 7.20
C LEU A 179 -3.31 3.05 8.15
N ILE A 180 -3.24 1.83 7.61
CA ILE A 180 -3.18 0.61 8.40
C ILE A 180 -1.74 0.33 8.86
N LEU A 181 -0.78 0.23 7.94
CA LEU A 181 0.59 -0.17 8.25
C LEU A 181 1.32 0.86 9.13
N GLN A 182 1.12 2.16 8.88
CA GLN A 182 1.84 3.18 9.66
C GLN A 182 1.29 3.30 11.09
N SER A 183 -0.01 3.04 11.29
CA SER A 183 -0.60 2.99 12.63
C SER A 183 0.02 1.84 13.44
N HIS A 184 0.25 0.67 12.83
CA HIS A 184 0.96 -0.42 13.50
C HIS A 184 2.42 -0.05 13.82
N LYS A 185 3.17 0.48 12.85
CA LYS A 185 4.56 0.91 13.07
C LYS A 185 4.69 1.98 14.15
N TYR A 186 3.75 2.92 14.19
CA TYR A 186 3.71 3.97 15.20
C TYR A 186 3.48 3.39 16.60
N ASN A 187 2.54 2.46 16.75
CA ASN A 187 2.26 1.80 18.02
C ASN A 187 3.45 0.94 18.50
N GLU A 188 4.11 0.22 17.59
CA GLU A 188 5.34 -0.53 17.89
C GLU A 188 6.47 0.39 18.38
N GLN A 189 6.67 1.53 17.71
CA GLN A 189 7.67 2.52 18.12
C GLN A 189 7.38 3.10 19.51
N GLN A 190 6.11 3.42 19.81
CA GLN A 190 5.74 3.90 21.14
C GLN A 190 5.95 2.85 22.23
N GLN A 191 5.61 1.58 21.97
CA GLN A 191 5.83 0.50 22.93
C GLN A 191 7.33 0.28 23.22
N GLN A 192 8.17 0.33 22.19
CA GLN A 192 9.63 0.22 22.36
C GLN A 192 10.20 1.39 23.18
N GLN A 193 9.72 2.63 22.98
CA GLN A 193 10.14 3.78 23.77
C GLN A 193 9.72 3.67 25.24
N GLN A 194 8.50 3.18 25.52
CA GLN A 194 8.05 2.95 26.90
C GLN A 194 8.84 1.85 27.61
N GLN A 195 9.26 0.80 26.91
CA GLN A 195 10.11 -0.25 27.48
C GLN A 195 11.53 0.23 27.78
N GLN A 196 12.07 1.20 27.02
CA GLN A 196 13.38 1.81 27.31
C GLN A 196 13.33 2.83 28.46
N GLN A 197 12.15 3.34 28.82
CA GLN A 197 11.97 4.30 29.91
C GLN A 197 11.79 3.67 31.29
N TYR A 198 11.67 2.35 31.40
CA TYR A 198 11.77 1.64 32.69
C TYR A 198 13.16 0.99 32.81
N PRO A 199 14.01 1.42 33.77
CA PRO A 199 15.19 0.64 34.11
C PRO A 199 14.72 -0.73 34.59
N GLN A 200 15.29 -1.81 34.04
CA GLN A 200 15.18 -3.13 34.65
C GLN A 200 15.63 -3.00 36.11
N GLU A 201 14.70 -3.00 37.06
CA GLU A 201 15.03 -3.27 38.45
C GLU A 201 15.75 -4.63 38.49
N GLU A 202 17.00 -4.61 38.96
CA GLU A 202 17.80 -5.79 39.28
C GLU A 202 17.02 -6.70 40.23
N ARG A 203 16.23 -7.62 39.68
CA ARG A 203 15.79 -8.80 40.42
C ARG A 203 16.91 -9.82 40.37
N THR A 204 17.72 -9.82 41.41
CA THR A 204 18.58 -10.96 41.78
C THR A 204 17.72 -12.21 41.92
N GLY A 205 17.74 -13.07 40.90
CA GLY A 205 17.03 -14.35 40.94
C GLY A 205 17.04 -15.07 39.60
N SER A 206 18.13 -15.80 39.32
CA SER A 206 18.29 -16.83 38.27
C SER A 206 18.10 -16.42 36.80
N PRO A 207 18.99 -16.82 35.88
CA PRO A 207 18.79 -16.58 34.46
C PRO A 207 17.77 -17.60 33.94
N THR A 208 16.48 -17.29 34.00
CA THR A 208 15.56 -17.87 33.04
C THR A 208 15.97 -17.34 31.67
N PRO A 209 16.43 -18.21 30.74
CA PRO A 209 16.84 -17.78 29.42
C PRO A 209 15.66 -17.07 28.75
N SER A 210 15.98 -15.95 28.11
CA SER A 210 15.13 -15.18 27.23
C SER A 210 14.01 -16.03 26.66
N SER A 211 12.77 -15.65 27.00
CA SER A 211 11.56 -16.10 26.32
C SER A 211 11.92 -16.43 24.88
N LEU A 212 11.85 -17.71 24.53
CA LEU A 212 11.92 -18.18 23.16
C LEU A 212 11.12 -17.17 22.34
N LEU A 213 11.83 -16.47 21.45
CA LEU A 213 11.31 -15.41 20.60
C LEU A 213 10.23 -16.02 19.70
N LEU A 214 9.03 -16.20 20.24
CA LEU A 214 7.83 -16.29 19.45
C LEU A 214 7.85 -15.03 18.59
N PRO A 215 7.87 -15.16 17.25
CA PRO A 215 7.77 -13.99 16.39
C PRO A 215 6.57 -13.15 16.86
N PRO A 216 6.70 -11.82 16.94
CA PRO A 216 5.59 -10.98 17.37
C PRO A 216 4.35 -11.33 16.55
N PRO A 217 3.17 -11.47 17.18
CA PRO A 217 1.97 -11.88 16.48
C PRO A 217 1.73 -10.95 15.29
N ARG A 218 1.56 -11.53 14.10
CA ARG A 218 1.31 -10.77 12.87
C ARG A 218 0.10 -9.85 13.11
N PRO A 219 0.18 -8.55 12.77
CA PRO A 219 -0.92 -7.63 12.97
C PRO A 219 -2.15 -8.09 12.18
N LEU A 220 -3.27 -8.26 12.88
CA LEU A 220 -4.53 -8.67 12.26
C LEU A 220 -5.22 -7.49 11.57
N LEU A 221 -5.70 -7.72 10.36
CA LEU A 221 -6.49 -6.76 9.62
C LEU A 221 -7.89 -6.65 10.25
N ALA A 222 -8.21 -5.49 10.83
CA ALA A 222 -9.52 -5.29 11.46
C ALA A 222 -10.67 -5.47 10.45
N ALA A 223 -11.78 -6.07 10.91
CA ALA A 223 -12.92 -6.45 10.07
C ALA A 223 -13.48 -5.31 9.21
N ALA A 224 -13.47 -4.07 9.72
CA ALA A 224 -13.95 -2.91 8.98
C ALA A 224 -13.09 -2.58 7.75
N TRP A 225 -11.76 -2.75 7.85
CA TRP A 225 -10.84 -2.57 6.72
C TRP A 225 -10.98 -3.69 5.69
N LEU A 226 -11.16 -4.91 6.18
CA LEU A 226 -11.38 -6.06 5.31
C LEU A 226 -12.69 -5.96 4.52
N ASP A 227 -13.79 -5.58 5.17
CA ASP A 227 -15.07 -5.34 4.50
C ASP A 227 -14.97 -4.24 3.43
N TYR A 228 -14.21 -3.17 3.73
CA TYR A 228 -13.94 -2.12 2.75
C TYR A 228 -13.18 -2.67 1.53
N LEU A 229 -12.13 -3.47 1.73
CA LEU A 229 -11.38 -4.10 0.64
C LEU A 229 -12.23 -5.08 -0.16
N ARG A 230 -13.04 -5.92 0.49
CA ARG A 230 -13.97 -6.83 -0.21
C ARG A 230 -14.91 -6.09 -1.13
N LYS A 231 -15.45 -4.95 -0.69
CA LYS A 231 -16.32 -4.10 -1.53
C LYS A 231 -15.57 -3.49 -2.71
N ALA A 232 -14.29 -3.15 -2.55
CA ALA A 232 -13.46 -2.66 -3.64
C ALA A 232 -13.16 -3.76 -4.66
N VAL A 233 -12.74 -4.93 -4.19
CA VAL A 233 -12.46 -6.13 -5.00
C VAL A 233 -13.71 -6.61 -5.74
N ALA A 234 -14.87 -6.61 -5.10
CA ALA A 234 -16.14 -6.97 -5.73
C ALA A 234 -16.75 -5.83 -6.59
N CYS A 235 -16.09 -4.68 -6.70
CA CYS A 235 -16.63 -3.54 -7.42
C CYS A 235 -16.75 -3.86 -8.92
N PRO A 236 -17.87 -3.49 -9.58
CA PRO A 236 -18.04 -3.71 -11.02
C PRO A 236 -17.06 -2.88 -11.87
N LEU A 237 -16.54 -1.76 -11.35
CA LEU A 237 -15.59 -0.91 -12.05
C LEU A 237 -14.18 -1.53 -12.03
N PRO A 238 -13.59 -1.88 -13.19
CA PRO A 238 -12.28 -2.56 -13.24
C PRO A 238 -11.17 -1.80 -12.51
N LEU A 239 -11.07 -0.48 -12.70
CA LEU A 239 -10.03 0.33 -12.05
C LEU A 239 -10.09 0.27 -10.52
N VAL A 240 -11.29 0.30 -9.94
CA VAL A 240 -11.48 0.23 -8.48
C VAL A 240 -11.17 -1.17 -7.97
N ARG A 241 -11.58 -2.20 -8.73
CA ARG A 241 -11.28 -3.60 -8.43
C ARG A 241 -9.79 -3.89 -8.42
N GLU A 242 -9.11 -3.53 -9.50
CA GLU A 242 -7.65 -3.72 -9.64
C GLU A 242 -6.92 -3.01 -8.51
N LYS A 243 -7.28 -1.76 -8.22
CA LYS A 243 -6.67 -1.02 -7.12
C LYS A 243 -6.98 -1.63 -5.75
N GLY A 244 -8.16 -2.22 -5.57
CA GLY A 244 -8.53 -2.95 -4.37
C GLY A 244 -7.63 -4.17 -4.13
N VAL A 245 -7.35 -4.96 -5.18
CA VAL A 245 -6.42 -6.09 -5.10
C VAL A 245 -5.00 -5.61 -4.86
N GLU A 246 -4.53 -4.58 -5.56
CA GLU A 246 -3.21 -3.99 -5.36
C GLU A 246 -3.01 -3.53 -3.90
N SER A 247 -4.01 -2.87 -3.32
CA SER A 247 -3.97 -2.40 -1.93
C SER A 247 -3.92 -3.57 -0.93
N LEU A 248 -4.67 -4.64 -1.20
CA LEU A 248 -4.61 -5.87 -0.42
C LEU A 248 -3.22 -6.51 -0.49
N CYS A 249 -2.60 -6.59 -1.67
CA CYS A 249 -1.25 -7.11 -1.83
C CYS A 249 -0.23 -6.34 -1.00
N VAL A 250 -0.30 -5.00 -0.98
CA VAL A 250 0.60 -4.16 -0.18
C VAL A 250 0.45 -4.46 1.32
N LEU A 251 -0.79 -4.63 1.80
CA LEU A 251 -1.04 -4.99 3.20
C LEU A 251 -0.49 -6.38 3.56
N LEU A 252 -0.76 -7.37 2.72
CA LEU A 252 -0.32 -8.74 2.93
C LEU A 252 1.21 -8.85 2.92
N LYS A 253 1.89 -8.15 2.01
CA LYS A 253 3.36 -8.04 1.99
C LYS A 253 3.91 -7.26 3.18
N GLY A 254 3.12 -6.37 3.75
CA GLY A 254 3.39 -5.70 5.03
C GLY A 254 3.09 -6.56 6.26
N CYS A 255 2.84 -7.87 6.09
CA CYS A 255 2.49 -8.83 7.14
C CYS A 255 1.20 -8.52 7.90
N VAL A 256 0.32 -7.66 7.36
CA VAL A 256 -1.03 -7.42 7.90
C VAL A 256 -1.98 -8.40 7.23
N VAL A 257 -2.48 -9.36 8.00
CA VAL A 257 -3.24 -10.50 7.47
C VAL A 257 -4.64 -10.57 8.09
N PRO A 258 -5.66 -11.03 7.35
CA PRO A 258 -6.95 -11.34 7.95
C PRO A 258 -6.81 -12.50 8.95
N ASP A 259 -7.81 -12.69 9.82
CA ASP A 259 -7.91 -13.93 10.57
C ASP A 259 -8.12 -15.14 9.64
N THR A 260 -8.01 -16.37 10.16
CA THR A 260 -8.07 -17.60 9.36
C THR A 260 -9.37 -17.73 8.57
N ALA A 261 -10.53 -17.56 9.21
CA ALA A 261 -11.84 -17.69 8.54
C ALA A 261 -12.03 -16.63 7.45
N GLN A 262 -11.59 -15.42 7.73
CA GLN A 262 -11.67 -14.31 6.80
C GLN A 262 -10.68 -14.44 5.63
N SER A 263 -9.53 -15.11 5.86
CA SER A 263 -8.55 -15.46 4.83
C SER A 263 -9.11 -16.48 3.85
N THR A 264 -9.79 -17.52 4.32
CA THR A 264 -10.49 -18.49 3.46
C THR A 264 -11.51 -17.82 2.55
N ALA A 265 -12.35 -16.94 3.11
CA ALA A 265 -13.33 -16.18 2.32
C ALA A 265 -12.68 -15.24 1.29
N MET A 266 -11.51 -14.67 1.61
CA MET A 266 -10.76 -13.84 0.66
C MET A 266 -10.12 -14.68 -0.46
N LEU A 267 -9.60 -15.87 -0.14
CA LEU A 267 -9.06 -16.81 -1.12
C LEU A 267 -10.12 -17.22 -2.16
N ASP A 268 -11.32 -17.60 -1.72
CA ASP A 268 -12.45 -17.90 -2.62
C ASP A 268 -12.81 -16.68 -3.49
N MET A 269 -12.84 -15.48 -2.91
CA MET A 269 -13.07 -14.24 -3.69
C MET A 269 -11.99 -14.00 -4.76
N MET A 270 -10.71 -14.20 -4.42
CA MET A 270 -9.59 -14.06 -5.38
C MET A 270 -9.65 -15.11 -6.50
N MET A 271 -10.01 -16.35 -6.17
CA MET A 271 -10.15 -17.41 -7.17
C MET A 271 -11.29 -17.17 -8.14
N ARG A 272 -12.46 -16.74 -7.64
CA ARG A 272 -13.57 -16.36 -8.52
C ARG A 272 -13.22 -15.20 -9.45
N LEU A 273 -12.36 -14.28 -9.01
CA LEU A 273 -11.82 -13.24 -9.88
C LEU A 273 -10.91 -13.83 -10.97
N ALA A 274 -10.04 -14.78 -10.62
CA ALA A 274 -9.16 -15.46 -11.58
C ALA A 274 -9.93 -16.27 -12.64
N GLU A 275 -11.06 -16.87 -12.24
CA GLU A 275 -11.96 -17.62 -13.12
C GLU A 275 -12.77 -16.71 -14.06
N GLY A 276 -12.86 -15.41 -13.74
CA GLY A 276 -13.62 -14.43 -14.51
C GLY A 276 -13.07 -14.19 -15.92
N VAL A 277 -13.97 -14.01 -16.89
CA VAL A 277 -13.58 -13.68 -18.27
C VAL A 277 -13.10 -12.23 -18.34
N GLY A 278 -11.93 -12.01 -18.95
CA GLY A 278 -11.42 -10.67 -19.28
C GLY A 278 -10.62 -9.99 -18.17
N ILE A 279 -9.97 -10.75 -17.28
CA ILE A 279 -8.99 -10.18 -16.35
C ILE A 279 -7.71 -9.74 -17.08
N SER A 280 -7.14 -8.62 -16.64
CA SER A 280 -5.89 -8.09 -17.22
C SER A 280 -4.69 -8.89 -16.71
N CYS A 281 -3.62 -9.00 -17.51
CA CYS A 281 -2.39 -9.69 -17.11
C CYS A 281 -1.77 -9.11 -15.82
N ARG A 282 -1.97 -7.82 -15.57
CA ARG A 282 -1.55 -7.16 -14.33
C ARG A 282 -2.36 -7.67 -13.14
N LEU A 283 -3.69 -7.68 -13.28
CA LEU A 283 -4.59 -8.17 -12.25
C LEU A 283 -4.34 -9.65 -11.95
N GLU A 284 -4.02 -10.48 -12.95
CA GLU A 284 -3.62 -11.88 -12.75
C GLU A 284 -2.41 -12.00 -11.80
N ASN A 285 -1.37 -11.18 -11.99
CA ASN A 285 -0.20 -11.19 -11.11
C ASN A 285 -0.56 -10.74 -9.69
N ASP A 286 -1.37 -9.69 -9.56
CA ASP A 286 -1.77 -9.16 -8.25
C ASP A 286 -2.68 -10.16 -7.50
N VAL A 287 -3.63 -10.78 -8.19
CA VAL A 287 -4.49 -11.85 -7.63
C VAL A 287 -3.63 -13.05 -7.21
N GLY A 288 -2.70 -13.49 -8.06
CA GLY A 288 -1.78 -14.58 -7.72
C GLY A 288 -0.95 -14.25 -6.50
N THR A 289 -0.39 -13.03 -6.43
CA THR A 289 0.36 -12.54 -5.27
C THR A 289 -0.50 -12.56 -4.00
N ALA A 290 -1.73 -12.02 -4.06
CA ALA A 290 -2.64 -12.02 -2.92
C ALA A 290 -2.94 -13.44 -2.42
N ILE A 291 -3.22 -14.38 -3.33
CA ILE A 291 -3.45 -15.79 -2.99
C ILE A 291 -2.20 -16.36 -2.31
N GLY A 292 -1.02 -16.22 -2.91
CA GLY A 292 0.22 -16.74 -2.33
C GLY A 292 0.51 -16.21 -0.93
N CYS A 293 0.33 -14.90 -0.72
CA CYS A 293 0.48 -14.30 0.61
C CYS A 293 -0.57 -14.81 1.61
N LEU A 294 -1.85 -14.96 1.22
CA LEU A 294 -2.91 -15.47 2.09
C LEU A 294 -2.65 -16.94 2.49
N LEU A 295 -2.10 -17.73 1.57
CA LEU A 295 -1.70 -19.10 1.84
C LEU A 295 -0.51 -19.15 2.82
N ALA A 296 0.49 -18.29 2.64
CA ALA A 296 1.61 -18.17 3.58
C ALA A 296 1.18 -17.60 4.95
N ALA A 297 0.18 -16.71 4.96
CA ALA A 297 -0.37 -16.10 6.16
C ALA A 297 -1.02 -17.12 7.09
N THR A 298 -1.61 -18.16 6.51
CA THR A 298 -2.42 -19.15 7.20
C THR A 298 -1.70 -20.43 7.53
N GLN A 299 -0.40 -20.55 7.24
CA GLN A 299 0.41 -21.67 7.72
C GLN A 299 0.50 -21.66 9.24
N HIS A 300 0.22 -22.80 9.87
CA HIS A 300 0.43 -23.02 11.30
C HIS A 300 1.63 -23.96 11.49
N GLY A 301 2.78 -23.40 11.90
CA GLY A 301 4.00 -24.16 12.13
C GLY A 301 4.68 -24.64 10.83
N SER A 302 5.55 -25.65 10.95
CA SER A 302 6.28 -26.27 9.84
C SER A 302 5.43 -27.22 8.99
N ASP A 303 4.20 -27.49 9.42
CA ASP A 303 3.37 -28.55 8.87
C ASP A 303 2.36 -27.98 7.89
N TRP A 304 2.51 -28.38 6.63
CA TRP A 304 1.68 -27.97 5.49
C TRP A 304 0.25 -28.55 5.52
N THR A 305 -0.15 -29.17 6.63
CA THR A 305 -1.40 -29.93 6.78
C THR A 305 -2.61 -29.03 6.94
N HIS A 306 -2.47 -27.86 7.56
CA HIS A 306 -3.57 -26.93 7.85
C HIS A 306 -3.53 -25.70 6.93
N PHE A 307 -3.64 -25.96 5.63
CA PHE A 307 -3.59 -24.93 4.59
C PHE A 307 -4.83 -24.03 4.64
N ALA A 308 -4.70 -22.79 5.11
CA ALA A 308 -5.79 -21.79 5.08
C ALA A 308 -7.10 -22.19 5.78
N ALA A 309 -7.02 -23.09 6.76
CA ALA A 309 -8.18 -23.71 7.37
C ALA A 309 -7.93 -24.08 8.83
N ALA A 310 -9.01 -24.14 9.62
CA ALA A 310 -8.94 -24.62 11.00
C ALA A 310 -8.96 -26.16 11.07
N THR A 311 -9.38 -26.83 9.99
CA THR A 311 -9.52 -28.29 9.90
C THR A 311 -8.97 -28.86 8.60
N ASP A 312 -8.61 -30.14 8.60
CA ASP A 312 -8.11 -30.84 7.41
C ASP A 312 -9.15 -30.94 6.28
N ALA A 313 -10.44 -31.01 6.64
CA ALA A 313 -11.53 -31.06 5.67
C ALA A 313 -11.66 -29.75 4.90
N GLU A 314 -11.62 -28.63 5.60
CA GLU A 314 -11.62 -27.28 5.01
C GLU A 314 -10.35 -27.05 4.16
N ALA A 315 -9.18 -27.49 4.63
CA ALA A 315 -7.95 -27.41 3.84
C ALA A 315 -8.06 -28.20 2.53
N ALA A 316 -8.63 -29.41 2.58
CA ALA A 316 -8.85 -30.24 1.41
C ALA A 316 -9.88 -29.61 0.44
N ASP A 317 -10.91 -28.94 0.96
CA ASP A 317 -11.89 -28.21 0.14
C ASP A 317 -11.24 -27.01 -0.58
N ILE A 318 -10.40 -26.25 0.12
CA ILE A 318 -9.63 -25.13 -0.46
C ILE A 318 -8.68 -25.64 -1.55
N ILE A 319 -7.94 -26.71 -1.30
CA ILE A 319 -7.04 -27.32 -2.30
C ILE A 319 -7.84 -27.82 -3.51
N ARG A 320 -8.97 -28.49 -3.29
CA ARG A 320 -9.84 -28.95 -4.39
C ARG A 320 -10.40 -27.78 -5.20
N HIS A 321 -10.73 -26.67 -4.55
CA HIS A 321 -11.18 -25.46 -5.24
C HIS A 321 -10.06 -24.81 -6.06
N LEU A 322 -8.88 -24.58 -5.46
CA LEU A 322 -7.72 -23.96 -6.11
C LEU A 322 -7.23 -24.74 -7.34
N PHE A 323 -7.21 -26.07 -7.25
CA PHE A 323 -6.65 -26.95 -8.29
C PHE A 323 -7.72 -27.72 -9.06
N ASN A 324 -8.96 -27.25 -9.08
CA ASN A 324 -10.05 -27.91 -9.80
C ASN A 324 -9.74 -28.00 -11.31
N PRO A 325 -9.44 -29.18 -11.88
CA PRO A 325 -9.00 -29.31 -13.27
C PRO A 325 -10.03 -28.79 -14.29
N SER A 326 -11.31 -28.84 -13.94
CA SER A 326 -12.41 -28.40 -14.81
C SER A 326 -12.56 -26.87 -14.92
N ALA A 327 -12.01 -26.12 -13.95
CA ALA A 327 -12.09 -24.66 -13.90
C ALA A 327 -10.78 -23.97 -14.34
N ILE A 328 -9.71 -24.74 -14.60
CA ILE A 328 -8.40 -24.19 -14.96
C ILE A 328 -8.40 -23.71 -16.42
N ASN A 329 -8.39 -22.39 -16.60
CA ASN A 329 -8.10 -21.71 -17.86
C ASN A 329 -6.67 -21.12 -17.86
N HIS A 330 -6.22 -20.50 -18.96
CA HIS A 330 -4.87 -19.91 -19.04
C HIS A 330 -4.62 -18.84 -17.96
N ALA A 331 -5.62 -18.03 -17.65
CA ALA A 331 -5.55 -16.98 -16.65
C ALA A 331 -5.40 -17.58 -15.23
N THR A 332 -6.24 -18.57 -14.89
CA THR A 332 -6.13 -19.33 -13.63
C THR A 332 -4.78 -20.04 -13.50
N GLN A 333 -4.25 -20.63 -14.58
CA GLN A 333 -2.91 -21.24 -14.57
C GLN A 333 -1.82 -20.23 -14.22
N ARG A 334 -1.89 -19.04 -14.78
CA ARG A 334 -0.94 -17.97 -14.50
C ARG A 334 -1.06 -17.46 -13.07
N VAL A 335 -2.28 -17.18 -12.61
CA VAL A 335 -2.58 -16.78 -11.22
C VAL A 335 -2.02 -17.80 -10.23
N LEU A 336 -2.30 -19.09 -10.43
CA LEU A 336 -1.80 -20.16 -9.56
C LEU A 336 -0.28 -20.26 -9.61
N SER A 337 0.34 -20.10 -10.78
CA SER A 337 1.81 -20.11 -10.91
C SER A 337 2.45 -18.98 -10.11
N VAL A 338 1.89 -17.78 -10.15
CA VAL A 338 2.35 -16.64 -9.33
C VAL A 338 2.10 -16.90 -7.85
N ALA A 339 0.93 -17.43 -7.48
CA ALA A 339 0.59 -17.74 -6.09
C ALA A 339 1.54 -18.76 -5.47
N ILE A 340 1.89 -19.82 -6.20
CA ILE A 340 2.88 -20.82 -5.76
C ILE A 340 4.25 -20.16 -5.58
N GLY A 341 4.67 -19.32 -6.53
CA GLY A 341 5.94 -18.59 -6.43
C GLY A 341 6.00 -17.70 -5.18
N GLU A 342 4.96 -16.91 -4.94
CA GLU A 342 4.88 -16.01 -3.77
C GLU A 342 4.81 -16.80 -2.45
N LEU A 343 4.05 -17.90 -2.41
CA LEU A 343 3.99 -18.81 -1.27
C LEU A 343 5.37 -19.36 -0.92
N LEU A 344 6.11 -19.86 -1.91
CA LEU A 344 7.45 -20.42 -1.71
C LEU A 344 8.44 -19.36 -1.22
N LEU A 345 8.38 -18.14 -1.77
CA LEU A 345 9.22 -17.02 -1.33
C LEU A 345 9.02 -16.65 0.15
N GLN A 346 7.79 -16.82 0.68
CA GLN A 346 7.48 -16.45 2.06
C GLN A 346 7.71 -17.57 3.08
N THR A 347 7.84 -18.82 2.63
CA THR A 347 7.78 -20.00 3.51
C THR A 347 9.04 -20.85 3.49
N VAL A 348 9.90 -20.67 2.49
CA VAL A 348 11.08 -21.50 2.26
C VAL A 348 12.33 -20.63 2.27
N SER A 349 13.37 -21.06 3.00
CA SER A 349 14.68 -20.39 2.87
C SER A 349 15.19 -20.58 1.43
N LEU A 350 15.94 -19.62 0.89
CA LEU A 350 16.51 -19.71 -0.46
C LEU A 350 17.22 -21.05 -0.73
N ASP A 351 17.85 -21.62 0.30
CA ASP A 351 18.60 -22.90 0.23
C ASP A 351 17.71 -24.17 0.21
N SER A 352 16.40 -24.04 0.39
CA SER A 352 15.45 -25.17 0.44
C SER A 352 14.35 -25.11 -0.62
N MET A 353 14.38 -24.11 -1.49
CA MET A 353 13.34 -23.84 -2.49
C MET A 353 13.13 -25.02 -3.47
N GLU A 354 14.20 -25.66 -3.92
CA GLU A 354 14.13 -26.82 -4.83
C GLU A 354 13.40 -28.02 -4.22
N ARG A 355 13.59 -28.26 -2.92
CA ARG A 355 12.90 -29.34 -2.19
C ARG A 355 11.42 -29.04 -2.00
N ALA A 356 11.08 -27.80 -1.68
CA ALA A 356 9.70 -27.37 -1.50
C ALA A 356 8.89 -27.43 -2.81
N VAL A 357 9.49 -27.06 -3.94
CA VAL A 357 8.90 -27.25 -5.28
C VAL A 357 8.64 -28.74 -5.56
N GLY A 358 9.60 -29.61 -5.24
CA GLY A 358 9.44 -31.06 -5.36
C GLY A 358 8.27 -31.62 -4.52
N CYS A 359 8.13 -31.17 -3.27
CA CYS A 359 7.01 -31.55 -2.40
C CYS A 359 5.65 -31.05 -2.93
N PHE A 360 5.59 -29.80 -3.38
CA PHE A 360 4.36 -29.23 -3.96
C PHE A 360 3.89 -30.01 -5.20
N LEU A 361 4.81 -30.33 -6.11
CA LEU A 361 4.52 -31.15 -7.29
C LEU A 361 4.07 -32.58 -6.90
N SER A 362 4.58 -33.13 -5.79
CA SER A 362 4.14 -34.41 -5.23
C SER A 362 2.72 -34.35 -4.63
N CYS A 363 2.36 -33.25 -3.95
CA CYS A 363 1.00 -33.04 -3.46
C CYS A 363 -0.02 -32.90 -4.61
N CYS A 364 0.34 -32.15 -5.66
CA CYS A 364 -0.49 -32.03 -6.85
C CYS A 364 -0.65 -33.37 -7.61
N SER A 365 0.36 -34.25 -7.58
CA SER A 365 0.25 -35.58 -8.19
C SER A 365 -0.56 -36.57 -7.35
N ARG A 366 -0.56 -36.43 -6.02
CA ARG A 366 -1.45 -37.21 -5.13
C ARG A 366 -2.92 -36.81 -5.25
N SER A 367 -3.23 -35.56 -5.61
CA SER A 367 -4.60 -35.15 -5.96
C SER A 367 -5.12 -35.75 -7.28
N ARG A 368 -4.23 -36.30 -8.13
CA ARG A 368 -4.58 -36.88 -9.44
C ARG A 368 -4.95 -38.37 -9.38
N THR A 369 -5.04 -38.99 -8.19
CA THR A 369 -5.53 -40.38 -8.07
C THR A 369 -7.05 -40.51 -8.09
N MET A 370 -7.80 -39.42 -8.34
CA MET A 370 -9.18 -39.52 -8.82
C MET A 370 -9.27 -39.04 -10.27
N THR A 371 -9.63 -39.98 -11.15
CA THR A 371 -9.85 -39.86 -12.61
C THR A 371 -8.60 -39.69 -13.48
N ALA A 372 -8.07 -40.85 -13.89
CA ALA A 372 -7.17 -40.96 -15.03
C ALA A 372 -7.91 -40.59 -16.32
N GLY A 373 -7.37 -39.62 -17.08
CA GLY A 373 -7.77 -39.40 -18.46
C GLY A 373 -7.80 -37.94 -18.89
N THR A 374 -6.62 -37.30 -18.98
CA THR A 374 -6.20 -36.30 -19.99
C THR A 374 -5.06 -35.44 -19.43
N CYS A 375 -3.82 -35.94 -19.54
CA CYS A 375 -2.63 -35.18 -19.20
C CYS A 375 -2.24 -34.24 -20.35
N ARG A 376 -2.41 -32.92 -20.16
CA ARG A 376 -1.44 -31.96 -20.72
C ARG A 376 -0.50 -31.53 -19.58
N PRO A 377 0.82 -31.67 -19.72
CA PRO A 377 1.75 -31.22 -18.70
C PRO A 377 1.65 -29.71 -18.56
N LEU A 378 1.49 -29.22 -17.32
CA LEU A 378 1.82 -27.85 -16.94
C LEU A 378 3.33 -27.68 -17.17
N LEU A 379 3.70 -27.31 -18.38
CA LEU A 379 5.07 -26.89 -18.70
C LEU A 379 5.31 -25.58 -17.97
N LEU A 380 5.90 -25.69 -16.78
CA LEU A 380 6.71 -24.62 -16.17
C LEU A 380 7.92 -24.41 -17.09
N GLY A 381 7.69 -23.73 -18.21
CA GLY A 381 8.66 -23.50 -19.26
C GLY A 381 8.59 -22.05 -19.70
N ARG A 382 9.59 -21.27 -19.30
CA ARG A 382 9.90 -19.90 -19.73
C ARG A 382 8.91 -18.82 -19.29
N CYS A 383 9.07 -18.34 -18.05
CA CYS A 383 8.82 -16.93 -17.75
C CYS A 383 10.09 -16.38 -17.09
N CYS A 384 10.62 -15.33 -17.71
CA CYS A 384 11.88 -14.69 -17.39
C CYS A 384 11.93 -14.26 -15.91
N PHE A 385 12.81 -14.88 -15.13
CA PHE A 385 13.39 -14.24 -13.95
C PHE A 385 14.27 -13.08 -14.43
N GLY A 386 13.65 -11.93 -14.67
CA GLY A 386 14.35 -10.67 -14.84
C GLY A 386 15.01 -10.31 -13.50
N ARG A 387 16.30 -10.60 -13.38
CA ARG A 387 17.17 -10.03 -12.35
C ARG A 387 17.18 -8.51 -12.54
N HIS A 388 16.85 -7.76 -11.49
CA HIS A 388 17.35 -6.41 -11.35
C HIS A 388 18.10 -6.30 -10.01
N ALA A 389 19.43 -6.28 -10.17
CA ALA A 389 20.30 -5.44 -9.38
C ALA A 389 20.12 -3.97 -9.79
#